data_AF-A0A956PQ87-F1
#
_entry.id   AF-A0A956PQ87-F1
#
_cell.length_a   1.000
_cell.length_b   1.000
_cell.length_c   1.000
_cell.angle_alpha   90.00
_cell.angle_beta   90.00
_cell.angle_gamma   90.00
#
_symmetry.space_group_name_H-M   'P 1'
#
loop_
_entity.id
_entity.type
_entity.pdbx_description
1 polymer ?
#
loop_
_entity_poly.entity_id
_entity_poly.type
_entity_poly.pdbx_seq_one_letter_code
_entity_poly.pdbx_strand_id
1 'polypeptide(L)'
;HEEPFVLNLAGKRYSVSYEPGESQTGMFGGNSNWRGPVWFPVNYLIIDALKRYHAFFGDNLKVPFPTESGPPMSLLEVARELESRLVSLFKVSGDEIPAMQDLSRRQPAELWRHNLLFHEYFHAETGQGLGACHQTGWTALVARCLEDLQAM
;
A
#
# COMPACT_ATOMS: atom_id res chain seq x y z
N HIS A 1 2.36 -15.04 5.82
CA HIS A 1 0.88 -14.98 5.87
C HIS A 1 0.20 -16.26 5.35
N GLU A 2 0.91 -17.38 5.27
CA GLU A 2 0.38 -18.60 4.63
C GLU A 2 -0.62 -19.36 5.51
N GLU A 3 -0.50 -19.26 6.83
CA GLU A 3 -1.39 -19.91 7.78
C GLU A 3 -2.42 -18.91 8.34
N PRO A 4 -3.72 -19.08 8.08
CA PRO A 4 -4.77 -18.20 8.59
C PRO A 4 -4.96 -18.37 10.10
N PHE A 5 -5.33 -17.29 10.79
CA PHE A 5 -5.77 -17.40 12.18
C PHE A 5 -7.11 -18.13 12.24
N VAL A 6 -7.23 -19.12 13.12
CA VAL A 6 -8.44 -19.95 13.25
C VAL A 6 -8.94 -19.93 14.70
N LEU A 7 -10.25 -19.67 14.86
CA LEU A 7 -10.96 -19.74 16.12
C LEU A 7 -12.07 -20.78 16.04
N ASN A 8 -12.06 -21.76 16.95
CA ASN A 8 -13.16 -22.72 17.12
C ASN A 8 -14.04 -22.26 18.29
N LEU A 9 -15.29 -21.88 18.00
CA LEU A 9 -16.23 -21.40 19.01
C LEU A 9 -17.61 -22.03 18.79
N ALA A 10 -18.18 -22.61 19.85
CA ALA A 10 -19.51 -23.24 19.83
C ALA A 10 -19.71 -24.25 18.67
N GLY A 11 -18.68 -25.07 18.39
CA GLY A 11 -18.72 -26.07 17.31
C GLY A 11 -18.60 -25.50 15.89
N LYS A 12 -18.37 -24.19 15.75
CA LYS A 12 -18.12 -23.53 14.47
C LYS A 12 -16.66 -23.11 14.34
N ARG A 13 -16.11 -23.28 13.14
CA ARG A 13 -14.76 -22.82 12.78
C ARG A 13 -14.87 -21.46 12.10
N TYR A 14 -14.16 -20.48 12.65
CA TYR A 14 -13.98 -19.14 12.08
C TYR A 14 -12.52 -19.00 11.67
N SER A 15 -12.26 -18.37 10.52
CA SER A 15 -10.91 -18.12 10.04
C SER A 15 -10.76 -16.71 9.51
N VAL A 16 -9.61 -16.10 9.75
CA VAL A 16 -9.19 -14.84 9.16
C VAL A 16 -7.90 -15.10 8.39
N SER A 17 -8.01 -15.08 7.07
CA SER A 17 -6.87 -15.13 6.16
C SER A 17 -6.40 -13.72 5.81
N TYR A 18 -5.15 -13.63 5.36
CA TYR A 18 -4.69 -12.46 4.64
C TYR A 18 -5.46 -12.33 3.33
N GLU A 19 -5.98 -11.14 3.06
CA GLU A 19 -6.79 -10.82 1.90
C GLU A 19 -6.22 -9.58 1.25
N PRO A 20 -5.44 -9.71 0.16
CA PRO A 20 -4.67 -8.57 -0.35
C PRO A 20 -5.49 -7.50 -1.07
N GLY A 21 -6.73 -7.79 -1.42
CA GLY A 21 -7.65 -6.89 -2.10
C GLY A 21 -9.02 -6.86 -1.41
N GLU A 22 -10.08 -7.15 -2.16
CA GLU A 22 -11.44 -7.26 -1.60
C GLU A 22 -11.55 -8.41 -0.61
N SER A 23 -12.28 -8.19 0.48
CA SER A 23 -12.55 -9.24 1.46
C SER A 23 -13.41 -10.35 0.84
N GLN A 24 -13.04 -11.60 1.11
CA GLN A 24 -13.74 -12.79 0.61
C GLN A 24 -14.87 -13.23 1.55
N THR A 25 -15.03 -12.56 2.70
CA THR A 25 -16.02 -12.92 3.72
C THR A 25 -16.88 -11.73 4.12
N GLY A 26 -18.19 -11.94 4.28
CA GLY A 26 -19.11 -10.93 4.83
C GLY A 26 -19.01 -10.75 6.34
N MET A 27 -18.09 -11.46 7.01
CA MET A 27 -17.90 -11.38 8.45
C MET A 27 -17.50 -9.94 8.82
N PHE A 28 -18.18 -9.35 9.81
CA PHE A 28 -18.01 -7.96 10.26
C PHE A 28 -18.63 -6.85 9.38
N GLY A 29 -19.71 -7.14 8.66
CA GLY A 29 -20.61 -6.09 8.14
C GLY A 29 -20.45 -5.73 6.66
N GLY A 30 -19.76 -6.56 5.88
CA GLY A 30 -19.55 -6.34 4.44
C GLY A 30 -18.49 -5.26 4.16
N ASN A 31 -17.64 -5.50 3.15
CA ASN A 31 -16.57 -4.61 2.69
C ASN A 31 -15.50 -4.21 3.74
N SER A 32 -15.17 -5.10 4.68
CA SER A 32 -14.07 -4.86 5.65
C SER A 32 -12.69 -5.08 5.00
N ASN A 33 -12.29 -4.21 4.08
CA ASN A 33 -11.10 -4.34 3.22
C ASN A 33 -9.78 -3.93 3.90
N TRP A 34 -9.60 -4.29 5.17
CA TRP A 34 -8.47 -3.91 6.04
C TRP A 34 -7.57 -5.10 6.44
N ARG A 35 -7.58 -6.18 5.65
CA ARG A 35 -6.91 -7.46 5.99
C ARG A 35 -5.74 -7.82 5.08
N GLY A 36 -5.18 -6.81 4.42
CA GLY A 36 -4.10 -7.01 3.47
C GLY A 36 -3.84 -5.85 2.53
N PRO A 37 -4.85 -5.11 2.02
CA PRO A 37 -4.59 -4.08 1.01
C PRO A 37 -3.69 -2.96 1.51
N VAL A 38 -3.09 -2.24 0.57
CA VAL A 38 -2.31 -1.04 0.84
C VAL A 38 -3.24 0.15 0.97
N TRP A 39 -3.19 0.80 2.14
CA TRP A 39 -3.94 2.03 2.44
C TRP A 39 -2.99 3.20 2.69
N PHE A 40 -3.22 4.31 1.98
CA PHE A 40 -2.37 5.50 2.09
C PHE A 40 -2.32 6.14 3.48
N PRO A 41 -3.43 6.30 4.24
CA PRO A 41 -3.39 6.95 5.55
C PRO A 41 -2.42 6.27 6.53
N VAL A 42 -2.51 4.93 6.62
CA VAL A 42 -1.71 4.16 7.56
C VAL A 42 -0.24 4.16 7.14
N ASN A 43 0.04 3.94 5.85
CA ASN A 43 1.41 4.00 5.36
C ASN A 43 2.03 5.38 5.57
N TYR A 44 1.28 6.44 5.33
CA TYR A 44 1.78 7.81 5.51
C TYR A 44 2.07 8.13 6.98
N LEU A 45 1.21 7.70 7.92
CA LEU A 45 1.47 7.85 9.36
C LEU A 45 2.73 7.08 9.81
N ILE A 46 2.96 5.89 9.24
CA ILE A 46 4.17 5.11 9.49
C ILE A 46 5.41 5.85 8.96
N ILE A 47 5.34 6.36 7.73
CA ILE A 47 6.42 7.14 7.09
C ILE A 47 6.76 8.38 7.94
N ASP A 48 5.76 9.14 8.38
CA ASP A 48 5.95 10.32 9.24
C ASP A 48 6.61 9.95 10.58
N ALA A 49 6.15 8.86 11.21
CA ALA A 49 6.75 8.35 12.44
C ALA A 49 8.22 7.96 12.23
N LEU A 50 8.54 7.24 11.16
CA LEU A 50 9.91 6.83 10.82
C LEU A 50 10.82 8.05 10.64
N LYS A 51 10.37 9.07 9.90
CA LYS A 51 11.11 10.34 9.72
C LYS A 51 11.34 11.05 11.06
N ARG A 52 10.31 11.14 11.91
CA ARG A 52 10.42 11.76 13.24
C ARG A 52 11.39 11.02 14.14
N TYR A 53 11.36 9.69 14.17
CA TYR A 53 12.31 8.90 14.95
C TYR A 53 13.73 8.96 14.39
N HIS A 54 13.90 9.03 13.06
CA HIS A 54 15.21 9.28 12.47
C HIS A 54 15.77 10.64 12.91
N ALA A 55 14.95 11.69 12.97
CA ALA A 55 15.41 13.01 13.44
C ALA A 55 15.98 12.98 14.88
N PHE A 56 15.56 12.00 15.70
CA PHE A 56 16.11 11.79 17.04
C PHE A 56 17.32 10.84 17.06
N PHE A 57 17.22 9.68 16.39
CA PHE A 57 18.25 8.63 16.48
C PHE A 57 19.37 8.75 15.43
N GLY A 58 19.15 9.51 14.35
CA GLY A 58 20.03 9.57 13.19
C GLY A 58 20.28 8.19 12.57
N ASP A 59 21.51 7.97 12.12
CA ASP A 59 21.95 6.70 11.52
C ASP A 59 22.36 5.62 12.54
N ASN A 60 22.25 5.92 13.84
CA ASN A 60 22.61 4.98 14.90
C ASN A 60 21.58 3.89 15.11
N LEU A 61 20.30 4.18 14.82
CA LEU A 61 19.22 3.19 14.87
C LEU A 61 18.96 2.66 13.46
N LYS A 62 19.24 1.38 13.27
CA LYS A 62 18.98 0.66 12.02
C LYS A 62 18.09 -0.55 12.27
N VAL A 63 17.24 -0.85 11.30
CA VAL A 63 16.33 -1.99 11.31
C VAL A 63 16.49 -2.78 10.01
N PRO A 64 16.33 -4.12 10.03
CA PRO A 64 16.32 -4.90 8.79
C PRO A 64 15.11 -4.51 7.95
N PHE A 65 15.34 -4.13 6.69
CA PHE A 65 14.27 -3.80 5.77
C PHE A 65 14.55 -4.29 4.33
N PRO A 66 13.63 -5.05 3.68
CA PRO A 66 12.36 -5.55 4.21
C PRO A 66 12.55 -6.43 5.45
N THR A 67 11.54 -6.48 6.30
CA THR A 67 11.58 -7.25 7.55
C THR A 67 12.05 -8.69 7.27
N GLU A 68 12.91 -9.22 8.14
CA GLU A 68 13.47 -10.58 8.11
C GLU A 68 14.39 -10.95 6.94
N SER A 69 14.44 -10.18 5.85
CA SER A 69 15.18 -10.54 4.64
C SER A 69 16.13 -9.47 4.09
N GLY A 70 15.96 -8.21 4.48
CA GLY A 70 16.72 -7.10 3.95
C GLY A 70 17.90 -6.62 4.80
N PRO A 71 18.78 -5.78 4.23
CA PRO A 71 19.90 -5.21 4.95
C PRO A 71 19.44 -4.25 6.07
N PRO A 72 20.32 -3.95 7.04
CA PRO A 72 20.05 -2.92 8.03
C PRO A 72 20.01 -1.53 7.36
N MET A 73 18.86 -0.85 7.48
CA MET A 73 18.61 0.49 6.96
C MET A 73 18.30 1.45 8.10
N SER A 74 18.69 2.72 7.98
CA SER A 74 18.24 3.77 8.90
C SER A 74 16.74 4.01 8.73
N LEU A 75 16.09 4.59 9.74
CA LEU A 75 14.64 4.83 9.66
C LEU A 75 14.25 5.78 8.51
N LEU A 76 15.14 6.70 8.10
CA LEU A 76 14.91 7.55 6.93
C LEU A 76 15.01 6.76 5.62
N GLU A 77 15.97 5.84 5.51
CA GLU A 77 16.09 4.96 4.35
C GLU A 77 14.86 4.08 4.21
N VAL A 78 14.34 3.53 5.33
CA VAL A 78 13.08 2.77 5.33
C VAL A 78 11.89 3.63 4.91
N ALA A 79 11.78 4.85 5.45
CA ALA A 79 10.71 5.78 5.06
C ALA A 79 10.72 6.05 3.55
N ARG A 80 11.89 6.32 2.97
CA ARG A 80 12.06 6.56 1.53
C ARG A 80 11.70 5.35 0.68
N GLU A 81 12.05 4.15 1.12
CA GLU A 81 11.71 2.92 0.42
C GLU A 81 10.19 2.70 0.41
N LEU A 82 9.49 2.98 1.52
CA LEU A 82 8.03 2.95 1.56
C LEU A 82 7.41 4.01 0.64
N GLU A 83 7.92 5.25 0.65
CA GLU A 83 7.48 6.31 -0.27
C GLU A 83 7.65 5.92 -1.73
N SER A 84 8.81 5.34 -2.07
CA SER A 84 9.11 4.85 -3.41
C SER A 84 8.10 3.79 -3.88
N ARG A 85 7.74 2.85 -2.98
CA ARG A 85 6.71 1.82 -3.26
C ARG A 85 5.31 2.39 -3.41
N LEU A 86 4.94 3.39 -2.60
CA LEU A 86 3.64 4.06 -2.77
C LEU A 86 3.57 4.82 -4.10
N VAL A 87 4.65 5.53 -4.46
CA VAL A 87 4.74 6.25 -5.73
C VAL A 87 4.77 5.29 -6.93
N SER A 88 5.38 4.11 -6.79
CA SER A 88 5.45 3.13 -7.89
C SER A 88 4.08 2.60 -8.33
N LEU A 89 3.06 2.64 -7.46
CA LEU A 89 1.67 2.30 -7.82
C LEU A 89 1.13 3.15 -8.99
N PHE A 90 1.65 4.36 -9.16
CA PHE A 90 1.23 5.32 -10.19
C PHE A 90 2.21 5.46 -11.35
N LYS A 91 3.31 4.70 -11.32
CA LYS A 91 4.31 4.69 -12.41
C LYS A 91 3.95 3.64 -13.44
N VAL A 92 4.31 3.92 -14.69
CA VAL A 92 4.22 2.94 -15.77
C VAL A 92 5.14 1.76 -15.46
N SER A 93 4.59 0.55 -15.49
CA SER A 93 5.26 -0.71 -15.31
C SER A 93 4.93 -1.62 -16.49
N GLY A 94 5.85 -1.70 -17.45
CA GLY A 94 5.55 -2.31 -18.76
C GLY A 94 4.53 -1.45 -19.52
N ASP A 95 3.40 -2.06 -19.91
CA ASP A 95 2.29 -1.36 -20.59
C ASP A 95 1.15 -0.96 -19.65
N GLU A 96 1.29 -1.19 -18.34
CA GLU A 96 0.26 -0.94 -17.33
C GLU A 96 0.69 0.14 -16.33
N ILE A 97 -0.29 0.78 -15.67
CA ILE A 97 -0.07 1.48 -14.39
C ILE A 97 -0.74 0.63 -13.32
N PRO A 98 -0.05 0.17 -12.26
CA PRO A 98 -0.62 -0.73 -11.26
C PRO A 98 -1.96 -0.24 -10.70
N ALA A 99 -2.02 1.02 -10.25
CA ALA A 99 -3.23 1.67 -9.74
C ALA A 99 -4.41 1.65 -10.73
N MET A 100 -4.12 1.54 -12.04
CA MET A 100 -5.10 1.59 -13.12
C MET A 100 -5.18 0.28 -13.90
N GLN A 101 -4.71 -0.83 -13.35
CA GLN A 101 -4.55 -2.10 -14.05
C GLN A 101 -5.79 -2.52 -14.87
N ASP A 102 -6.99 -2.37 -14.30
CA ASP A 102 -8.23 -2.72 -15.00
C ASP A 102 -8.47 -1.86 -16.26
N LEU A 103 -8.18 -0.56 -16.16
CA LEU A 103 -8.31 0.38 -17.29
C LEU A 103 -7.19 0.19 -18.31
N SER A 104 -5.95 -0.02 -17.84
CA SER A 104 -4.78 -0.29 -18.67
C SER A 104 -4.97 -1.52 -19.56
N ARG A 105 -5.67 -2.55 -19.08
CA ARG A 105 -5.95 -3.79 -19.83
C ARG A 105 -7.11 -3.67 -20.82
N ARG A 106 -8.08 -2.79 -20.54
CA ARG A 106 -9.34 -2.71 -21.32
C ARG A 106 -9.34 -1.59 -22.34
N GLN A 107 -8.49 -0.58 -22.19
CA GLN A 107 -8.54 0.64 -22.99
C GLN A 107 -7.17 1.02 -23.57
N PRO A 108 -7.13 1.57 -24.81
CA PRO A 108 -5.92 2.15 -25.37
C PRO A 108 -5.31 3.19 -24.43
N ALA A 109 -3.98 3.15 -24.33
CA ALA A 109 -3.27 3.94 -23.35
C ALA A 109 -3.40 5.46 -23.55
N GLU A 110 -3.66 5.89 -24.78
CA GLU A 110 -3.99 7.28 -25.14
C GLU A 110 -5.15 7.87 -24.33
N LEU A 111 -6.12 7.03 -23.89
CA LEU A 111 -7.31 7.48 -23.17
C LEU A 111 -7.07 7.72 -21.68
N TRP A 112 -6.03 7.11 -21.10
CA TRP A 112 -5.84 7.09 -19.65
C TRP A 112 -4.43 7.48 -19.18
N ARG A 113 -3.42 7.50 -20.05
CA ARG A 113 -2.02 7.83 -19.69
C ARG A 113 -1.86 9.19 -19.02
N HIS A 114 -2.79 10.11 -19.23
CA HIS A 114 -2.79 11.45 -18.64
C HIS A 114 -3.88 11.65 -17.57
N ASN A 115 -4.70 10.62 -17.30
CA ASN A 115 -5.86 10.69 -16.41
C ASN A 115 -5.71 9.66 -15.27
N LEU A 116 -4.77 9.90 -14.36
CA LEU A 116 -4.56 9.01 -13.22
C LEU A 116 -5.79 8.94 -12.33
N LEU A 117 -6.21 7.71 -12.01
CA LEU A 117 -7.28 7.47 -11.04
C LEU A 117 -6.70 7.29 -9.64
N PHE A 118 -7.39 7.90 -8.68
CA PHE A 118 -7.10 7.75 -7.26
C PHE A 118 -8.13 6.80 -6.67
N HIS A 119 -7.64 5.71 -6.09
CA HIS A 119 -8.41 4.64 -5.50
C HIS A 119 -8.37 4.68 -3.98
N GLU A 120 -9.33 4.01 -3.35
CA GLU A 120 -9.46 3.98 -1.90
C GLU A 120 -8.32 3.20 -1.23
N TYR A 121 -7.99 2.04 -1.81
CA TYR A 121 -6.90 1.16 -1.43
C TYR A 121 -6.38 0.40 -2.64
N PHE A 122 -5.27 -0.31 -2.46
CA PHE A 122 -4.60 -1.01 -3.54
C PHE A 122 -4.34 -2.47 -3.17
N HIS A 123 -4.49 -3.35 -4.15
CA HIS A 123 -4.18 -4.75 -3.98
C HIS A 123 -2.69 -4.94 -3.63
N ALA A 124 -2.38 -5.67 -2.57
CA ALA A 124 -1.03 -5.69 -2.02
C ALA A 124 0.04 -6.36 -2.90
N GLU A 125 -0.31 -7.38 -3.70
CA GLU A 125 0.65 -8.03 -4.62
C GLU A 125 0.69 -7.40 -6.01
N THR A 126 -0.42 -6.85 -6.49
CA THR A 126 -0.52 -6.39 -7.89
C THR A 126 -0.50 -4.87 -8.02
N GLY A 127 -0.76 -4.15 -6.94
CA GLY A 127 -0.94 -2.70 -6.94
C GLY A 127 -2.25 -2.23 -7.59
N GLN A 128 -3.16 -3.14 -7.96
CA GLN A 128 -4.45 -2.79 -8.55
C GLN A 128 -5.23 -1.82 -7.67
N GLY A 129 -5.72 -0.71 -8.24
CA GLY A 129 -6.62 0.20 -7.55
C GLY A 129 -7.99 -0.42 -7.31
N LEU A 130 -8.48 -0.34 -6.07
CA LEU A 130 -9.73 -0.95 -5.60
C LEU A 130 -10.60 0.07 -4.85
N GLY A 131 -11.83 -0.33 -4.52
CA GLY A 131 -12.81 0.57 -3.89
C GLY A 131 -13.21 1.75 -4.78
N ALA A 132 -13.59 2.87 -4.16
CA ALA A 132 -14.01 4.06 -4.90
C ALA A 132 -12.89 4.62 -5.80
N CYS A 133 -13.16 4.82 -7.09
CA CYS A 133 -12.29 5.50 -8.03
C CYS A 133 -12.71 6.98 -8.15
N HIS A 134 -11.74 7.91 -8.16
CA HIS A 134 -11.89 9.37 -7.91
C HIS A 134 -11.84 9.79 -6.44
N GLN A 135 -11.26 8.98 -5.57
CA GLN A 135 -10.99 9.40 -4.20
C GLN A 135 -9.70 10.24 -4.14
N THR A 136 -9.76 11.52 -4.53
CA THR A 136 -8.71 12.52 -4.22
C THR A 136 -8.71 12.93 -2.74
N GLY A 137 -9.03 11.98 -1.86
CA GLY A 137 -8.91 12.07 -0.41
C GLY A 137 -7.49 11.74 0.02
N TRP A 138 -7.33 10.76 0.91
CA TRP A 138 -6.01 10.41 1.45
C TRP A 138 -5.01 9.94 0.40
N THR A 139 -5.44 9.42 -0.76
CA THR A 139 -4.53 8.92 -1.79
C THR A 139 -3.73 10.06 -2.44
N ALA A 140 -4.20 11.30 -2.33
CA ALA A 140 -3.45 12.49 -2.72
C ALA A 140 -2.14 12.67 -1.94
N LEU A 141 -1.95 12.00 -0.79
CA LEU A 141 -0.69 11.98 -0.04
C LEU A 141 0.49 11.44 -0.87
N VAL A 142 0.23 10.72 -1.96
CA VAL A 142 1.28 10.33 -2.92
C VAL A 142 2.06 11.54 -3.46
N ALA A 143 1.41 12.71 -3.61
CA ALA A 143 2.09 13.93 -4.04
C ALA A 143 3.19 14.32 -3.04
N ARG A 144 2.91 14.18 -1.74
CA ARG A 144 3.90 14.47 -0.70
C ARG A 144 5.05 13.45 -0.68
N CYS A 145 4.74 12.17 -0.87
CA CYS A 145 5.78 11.15 -1.05
C CYS A 145 6.68 11.47 -2.26
N LEU A 146 6.09 11.95 -3.37
CA LEU A 146 6.85 12.34 -4.56
C LEU A 146 7.73 13.57 -4.30
N GLU A 147 7.21 14.61 -3.63
CA GLU A 147 7.99 15.80 -3.23
C GLU A 147 9.17 15.41 -2.35
N ASP A 148 8.97 14.57 -1.34
CA ASP A 148 10.02 14.16 -0.41
C ASP A 148 11.12 13.32 -1.09
N LEU A 149 10.77 12.56 -2.13
CA LEU A 149 11.74 11.84 -2.96
C LEU A 149 12.50 12.77 -3.92
N GLN A 150 11.93 13.93 -4.29
CA GLN A 150 12.54 14.92 -5.19
C GLN A 150 13.36 16.00 -4.48
N ALA A 151 13.10 16.28 -3.21
CA ALA A 151 13.72 17.35 -2.43
C ALA A 151 15.19 17.05 -2.03
N MET A 152 15.95 16.42 -2.91
CA MET A 152 17.35 16.03 -2.75
C MET A 152 18.25 16.74 -3.77
#